data_AF-A0A5K1CGD3-F1
#
_entry.id   AF-A0A5K1CGD3-F1
#
_cell.length_a   1.000
_cell.length_b   1.000
_cell.length_c   1.000
_cell.angle_alpha   90.00
_cell.angle_beta   90.00
_cell.angle_gamma   90.00
#
_symmetry.space_group_name_H-M   'P 1'
#
loop_
_entity.id
_entity.type
_entity.pdbx_description
1 polymer ?
#
loop_
_entity_poly.entity_id
_entity_poly.type
_entity_poly.pdbx_seq_one_letter_code
_entity_poly.pdbx_strand_id
1 'polypeptide(L)'
;SYIEMEKRLKIWIYKEREPPIFHDGASFGYYAVDGHFMREIEKQGFPFVTNNPENALLFYLPFSIERMVGLVYEPATHDRTFLKTMISDYVQVISSKHPYWNRTDGADHFMVSCHDW
;
A
#
# COMPACT_ATOMS: atom_id res chain seq x y z
N SER A 1 1.49 5.82 25.03
CA SER A 1 0.02 5.68 25.09
C SER A 1 -0.55 5.83 23.69
N TYR A 2 -1.82 5.44 23.47
CA TYR A 2 -2.50 5.61 22.18
C TYR A 2 -2.51 7.09 21.72
N ILE A 3 -2.75 8.02 22.65
CA ILE A 3 -2.74 9.47 22.39
C ILE A 3 -1.38 9.95 21.85
N GLU A 4 -0.27 9.46 22.40
CA GLU A 4 1.06 9.84 21.91
C GLU A 4 1.37 9.23 20.54
N MET A 5 0.82 8.06 20.24
CA MET A 5 0.93 7.44 18.93
C MET A 5 0.17 8.26 17.88
N GLU A 6 -1.07 8.68 18.13
CA GLU A 6 -1.83 9.54 17.20
C GLU A 6 -1.11 10.87 16.90
N LYS A 7 -0.40 11.43 17.87
CA LYS A 7 0.37 12.68 17.67
C LYS A 7 1.62 12.47 16.82
N ARG A 8 2.36 11.38 17.05
CA ARG A 8 3.71 11.17 16.48
C ARG A 8 3.72 10.31 15.23
N LEU A 9 2.90 9.26 15.20
CA LEU A 9 2.80 8.37 14.06
C LEU A 9 1.98 9.04 12.97
N LYS A 10 2.67 9.46 11.91
CA LYS A 10 2.06 10.03 10.72
C LYS A 10 2.46 9.22 9.49
N ILE A 11 1.46 8.92 8.69
CA ILE A 11 1.56 8.09 7.49
C ILE A 11 1.21 8.96 6.29
N TRP A 12 2.11 9.00 5.33
CA TRP A 12 1.84 9.56 4.01
C TRP A 12 1.34 8.46 3.09
N ILE A 13 0.23 8.69 2.39
CA ILE A 13 -0.28 7.75 1.39
C ILE A 13 0.19 8.26 0.02
N TYR A 14 0.88 7.42 -0.75
CA TYR A 14 1.23 7.79 -2.11
C TYR A 14 -0.02 7.99 -2.96
N LYS A 15 -0.06 9.11 -3.69
CA LYS A 15 -1.15 9.44 -4.59
C LYS A 15 -0.61 9.52 -6.00
N GLU A 16 -1.11 8.66 -6.88
CA GLU A 16 -0.95 8.80 -8.32
C GLU A 16 -2.17 9.56 -8.90
N ARG A 17 -2.08 10.02 -10.16
CA ARG A 17 -3.18 10.78 -10.80
C ARG A 17 -4.47 9.96 -10.89
N GLU A 18 -4.33 8.70 -11.23
CA GLU A 18 -5.39 7.70 -11.16
C GLU A 18 -4.95 6.65 -10.14
N PRO A 19 -5.87 6.16 -9.29
CA PRO A 19 -5.56 5.04 -8.43
C PRO A 19 -5.16 3.84 -9.30
N PRO A 20 -4.19 3.02 -8.87
CA PRO A 20 -3.89 1.80 -9.58
C PRO A 20 -5.14 0.94 -9.78
N ILE A 21 -5.19 0.14 -10.85
CA ILE A 21 -6.32 -0.78 -11.14
C ILE A 21 -6.61 -1.73 -9.96
N PHE A 22 -5.61 -1.95 -9.12
CA PHE A 22 -5.62 -2.77 -7.92
C PHE A 22 -5.77 -1.97 -6.60
N HIS A 23 -6.24 -0.73 -6.67
CA HIS A 23 -6.58 0.13 -5.52
C HIS A 23 -8.03 -0.09 -5.07
N ASP A 24 -8.35 -1.36 -4.82
CA ASP A 24 -9.59 -1.81 -4.22
C ASP A 24 -9.29 -3.22 -3.69
N GLY A 25 -9.33 -3.39 -2.37
CA GLY A 25 -9.09 -4.68 -1.73
C GLY A 25 -10.40 -5.36 -1.37
N ALA A 26 -10.41 -6.69 -1.34
CA ALA A 26 -11.58 -7.45 -0.94
C ALA A 26 -12.16 -6.93 0.39
N SER A 27 -13.46 -6.66 0.42
CA SER A 27 -14.17 -6.24 1.64
C SER A 27 -14.72 -7.42 2.46
N PHE A 28 -14.48 -8.66 2.01
CA PHE A 28 -15.06 -9.88 2.57
C PHE A 28 -14.17 -11.11 2.32
N GLY A 29 -14.25 -12.12 3.21
CA GLY A 29 -13.50 -13.38 3.10
C GLY A 29 -12.13 -13.36 3.79
N TYR A 30 -11.36 -14.44 3.62
CA TYR A 30 -10.03 -14.61 4.24
C TYR A 30 -9.01 -13.54 3.82
N TYR A 31 -9.28 -12.87 2.71
CA TYR A 31 -8.43 -11.83 2.14
C TYR A 31 -8.86 -10.40 2.48
N ALA A 32 -9.76 -10.21 3.44
CA ALA A 32 -10.33 -8.88 3.69
C ALA A 32 -9.39 -7.89 4.40
N VAL A 33 -8.23 -8.34 4.90
CA VAL A 33 -7.36 -7.51 5.76
C VAL A 33 -6.76 -6.33 5.00
N ASP A 34 -6.30 -6.52 3.76
CA ASP A 34 -5.72 -5.43 2.96
C ASP A 34 -6.80 -4.40 2.56
N GLY A 35 -7.98 -4.85 2.14
CA GLY A 35 -9.14 -4.00 1.83
C GLY A 35 -9.68 -3.25 3.05
N HIS A 36 -9.76 -3.92 4.21
CA HIS A 36 -10.12 -3.26 5.46
C HIS A 36 -9.09 -2.20 5.85
N PHE A 37 -7.79 -2.52 5.77
CA PHE A 37 -6.74 -1.55 6.09
C PHE A 37 -6.81 -0.33 5.18
N MET A 38 -6.90 -0.55 3.86
CA MET A 38 -6.98 0.52 2.86
C MET A 38 -8.19 1.42 3.10
N ARG A 39 -9.37 0.83 3.32
CA ARG A 39 -10.58 1.60 3.63
C ARG A 39 -10.46 2.40 4.92
N GLU A 40 -9.90 1.83 5.99
CA GLU A 40 -9.77 2.53 7.27
C GLU A 40 -8.76 3.67 7.21
N ILE A 41 -7.58 3.43 6.62
CA ILE A 41 -6.52 4.45 6.55
C ILE A 41 -6.91 5.62 5.64
N GLU A 42 -7.72 5.37 4.61
CA GLU A 42 -8.19 6.39 3.67
C GLU A 42 -9.43 7.15 4.17
N LYS A 43 -9.99 6.79 5.33
CA LYS A 43 -11.10 7.56 5.91
C LYS A 43 -10.69 9.00 6.13
N GLN A 44 -11.58 9.90 5.72
CA GLN A 44 -11.41 11.32 6.00
C GLN A 44 -11.30 11.54 7.51
N GLY A 45 -10.23 12.22 7.93
CA GLY A 45 -9.98 12.51 9.33
C GLY A 45 -9.35 11.37 10.13
N PHE A 46 -8.86 10.30 9.48
CA PHE A 46 -8.09 9.26 10.17
C PHE A 46 -6.85 9.87 10.85
N PRO A 47 -6.66 9.71 12.17
CA PRO A 47 -5.73 10.53 12.95
C PRO A 47 -4.25 10.29 12.59
N PHE A 48 -3.94 9.17 11.96
CA PHE A 48 -2.60 8.78 11.57
C PHE A 48 -2.19 9.27 10.17
N VAL A 49 -3.10 9.77 9.34
CA VAL A 49 -2.74 10.26 8.00
C VAL A 49 -2.35 11.73 8.02
N THR A 50 -1.31 12.08 7.26
CA THR A 50 -0.86 13.46 7.06
C THR A 50 -0.99 13.88 5.59
N ASN A 51 -1.33 15.15 5.36
CA ASN A 51 -1.29 15.80 4.04
C ASN A 51 0.06 16.52 3.78
N ASN A 52 1.02 16.40 4.70
CA ASN A 52 2.39 16.84 4.50
C ASN A 52 3.35 15.65 4.66
N PRO A 53 4.05 15.22 3.58
CA PRO A 53 4.98 14.09 3.63
C PRO A 53 6.21 14.35 4.52
N GLU A 54 6.60 15.60 4.74
CA GLU A 54 7.71 15.95 5.66
C GLU A 54 7.43 15.55 7.11
N ASN A 55 6.15 15.47 7.48
CA ASN A 55 5.74 15.06 8.82
C ASN A 55 5.62 13.53 8.95
N ALA A 56 5.74 12.78 7.85
CA ALA A 56 5.46 11.35 7.83
C ALA A 56 6.64 10.50 8.30
N LEU A 57 6.35 9.58 9.23
CA LEU A 57 7.26 8.53 9.69
C LEU A 57 7.23 7.32 8.76
N LEU A 58 6.07 7.00 8.19
CA LEU A 58 5.87 5.87 7.30
C LEU A 58 5.18 6.29 6.01
N PHE A 59 5.45 5.57 4.93
CA PHE A 59 4.92 5.82 3.61
C PHE A 59 4.15 4.58 3.13
N TYR A 60 2.85 4.73 2.97
CA TYR A 60 1.97 3.65 2.54
C TYR A 60 1.88 3.59 1.01
N LEU A 61 2.05 2.39 0.47
CA LEU A 61 1.82 2.04 -0.92
C LEU A 61 0.39 1.48 -1.06
N PRO A 62 -0.57 2.24 -1.62
CA PRO A 62 -1.97 1.86 -1.54
C PRO A 62 -2.37 0.93 -2.69
N PHE A 63 -1.96 -0.33 -2.61
CA PHE A 63 -2.36 -1.38 -3.54
C PHE A 63 -2.71 -2.69 -2.85
N SER A 64 -3.63 -3.45 -3.45
CA SER A 64 -4.03 -4.78 -2.98
C SER A 64 -3.32 -5.87 -3.79
N ILE A 65 -2.59 -6.74 -3.08
CA ILE A 65 -2.01 -7.95 -3.66
C ILE A 65 -3.10 -8.93 -4.08
N GLU A 66 -4.16 -9.08 -3.28
CA GLU A 66 -5.29 -9.94 -3.62
C GLU A 66 -5.91 -9.50 -4.96
N ARG A 67 -6.11 -8.20 -5.14
CA ARG A 67 -6.67 -7.66 -6.38
C ARG A 67 -5.75 -7.88 -7.57
N MET A 68 -4.43 -7.75 -7.40
CA MET A 68 -3.45 -8.08 -8.43
C MET A 68 -3.56 -9.56 -8.82
N VAL A 69 -3.60 -10.46 -7.84
CA VAL A 69 -3.72 -11.91 -8.04
C VAL A 69 -5.00 -12.25 -8.81
N GLY A 70 -6.15 -11.70 -8.40
CA GLY A 70 -7.43 -11.96 -9.07
C GLY A 70 -7.48 -11.51 -10.54
N LEU A 71 -6.57 -10.64 -10.97
CA LEU A 71 -6.46 -10.18 -12.36
C LEU A 71 -5.50 -11.03 -13.20
N VAL A 72 -4.49 -11.65 -12.59
CA VAL A 72 -3.30 -12.12 -13.34
C VAL A 72 -2.83 -13.53 -12.99
N TYR A 73 -3.24 -14.08 -11.84
CA TYR A 73 -2.76 -15.36 -11.37
C TYR A 73 -3.61 -16.51 -11.92
N GLU A 74 -2.95 -17.45 -12.57
CA GLU A 74 -3.54 -18.72 -13.01
C GLU A 74 -3.18 -19.82 -11.97
N PRO A 75 -4.11 -20.29 -11.13
CA PRO A 75 -3.81 -21.23 -10.06
C PRO A 75 -3.15 -22.52 -10.53
N ALA A 76 -3.46 -22.99 -11.75
CA ALA A 76 -2.92 -24.23 -12.27
C ALA A 76 -1.40 -24.17 -12.49
N THR A 77 -0.83 -23.00 -12.79
CA THR A 77 0.59 -22.87 -13.15
C THR A 77 1.50 -22.66 -11.94
N HIS A 78 0.96 -22.18 -10.82
CA HIS A 78 1.74 -21.69 -9.68
C HIS A 78 2.78 -20.63 -10.05
N ASP A 79 2.67 -20.02 -11.24
CA ASP A 79 3.62 -19.03 -11.72
C ASP A 79 3.29 -17.65 -11.12
N ARG A 80 4.23 -17.14 -10.33
CA ARG A 80 4.13 -15.82 -9.68
C ARG A 80 4.97 -14.76 -10.37
N THR A 81 5.57 -15.07 -11.52
CA THR A 81 6.50 -14.17 -12.22
C THR A 81 5.81 -12.86 -12.58
N PHE A 82 4.61 -12.92 -13.15
CA PHE A 82 3.87 -11.71 -13.53
C PHE A 82 3.50 -10.83 -12.33
N LEU A 83 3.10 -11.45 -11.21
CA LEU A 83 2.80 -10.72 -9.97
C LEU A 83 4.04 -10.00 -9.44
N LYS A 84 5.20 -10.68 -9.39
CA LYS A 84 6.47 -10.07 -8.98
C LYS A 84 6.85 -8.89 -9.89
N THR A 85 6.67 -9.04 -11.20
CA THR A 85 6.92 -7.96 -12.16
C THR A 85 6.01 -6.76 -11.90
N MET A 86 4.70 -6.96 -11.73
CA MET A 86 3.78 -5.85 -11.44
C MET A 86 4.13 -5.09 -10.15
N ILE A 87 4.48 -5.79 -9.07
CA ILE A 87 4.90 -5.16 -7.82
C ILE A 87 6.20 -4.38 -8.03
N SER A 88 7.17 -4.98 -8.72
CA SER A 88 8.45 -4.34 -9.03
C SER A 88 8.25 -3.07 -9.87
N ASP A 89 7.39 -3.12 -10.88
CA ASP A 89 7.08 -1.98 -11.74
C ASP A 89 6.39 -0.87 -10.95
N TYR A 90 5.45 -1.22 -10.06
CA TYR A 90 4.80 -0.25 -9.20
C TYR A 90 5.80 0.45 -8.26
N VAL A 91 6.67 -0.32 -7.61
CA VAL A 91 7.75 0.21 -6.76
C VAL A 91 8.69 1.10 -7.57
N GLN A 92 9.06 0.70 -8.78
CA GLN A 92 9.91 1.49 -9.68
C GLN A 92 9.28 2.83 -10.07
N VAL A 93 7.96 2.84 -10.31
CA VAL A 93 7.22 4.08 -10.60
C VAL A 93 7.24 5.00 -9.38
N ILE A 94 6.98 4.47 -8.19
CA ILE A 94 6.97 5.27 -6.96
C ILE A 94 8.36 5.82 -6.65
N SER A 95 9.39 4.97 -6.70
CA SER A 95 10.76 5.33 -6.36
C SER A 95 11.36 6.37 -7.32
N SER A 96 10.99 6.31 -8.61
CA SER A 96 11.48 7.25 -9.61
C SER A 96 10.76 8.61 -9.58
N LYS A 97 9.48 8.65 -9.22
CA LYS A 97 8.67 9.88 -9.24
C LYS A 97 8.73 10.68 -7.95
N HIS A 98 8.86 10.01 -6.81
CA HIS A 98 8.69 10.65 -5.51
C HIS A 98 10.02 10.77 -4.76
N PRO A 99 10.47 11.99 -4.40
CA PRO A 99 11.79 12.20 -3.78
C PRO A 99 11.94 11.53 -2.41
N TYR A 100 10.82 11.31 -1.70
CA TYR A 100 10.82 10.70 -0.36
C TYR A 100 11.25 9.24 -0.35
N TRP A 101 11.23 8.54 -1.49
CA TRP A 101 11.75 7.18 -1.57
C TRP A 101 13.24 7.11 -1.24
N ASN A 102 14.02 8.05 -1.78
CA ASN A 102 15.48 8.07 -1.66
C ASN A 102 15.98 8.50 -0.27
N ARG A 103 15.09 8.88 0.65
CA ARG A 103 15.48 9.35 2.00
C ARG A 103 15.95 8.18 2.90
N THR A 104 15.43 6.99 2.64
CA THR A 104 15.71 5.74 3.37
C THR A 104 15.92 4.55 2.44
N ASP A 105 16.04 4.81 1.13
CA ASP A 105 16.07 3.77 0.09
C ASP A 105 14.90 2.76 0.20
N GLY A 106 13.73 3.24 0.60
CA GLY A 106 12.52 2.42 0.73
C GLY A 106 12.27 1.84 2.13
N ALA A 107 13.14 2.07 3.12
CA ALA A 107 13.06 1.34 4.40
C ALA A 107 11.86 1.75 5.30
N ASP A 108 11.25 2.91 5.07
CA ASP A 108 10.05 3.38 5.77
C ASP A 108 8.78 3.28 4.93
N HIS A 109 8.87 2.60 3.79
CA HIS A 109 7.76 2.30 2.89
C HIS A 109 7.16 0.94 3.22
N PHE A 110 5.83 0.86 3.21
CA PHE A 110 5.14 -0.39 3.52
C PHE A 110 3.90 -0.59 2.64
N MET A 111 3.55 -1.86 2.49
CA MET A 111 2.30 -2.34 1.92
C MET A 111 1.66 -3.34 2.90
N VAL A 112 0.36 -3.59 2.76
CA VAL A 112 -0.35 -4.60 3.53
C VAL A 112 -0.83 -5.69 2.58
N SER A 113 -0.57 -6.95 2.93
CA SER A 113 -1.06 -8.11 2.19
C SER A 113 -1.60 -9.18 3.14
N CYS A 114 -2.47 -10.04 2.62
CA CYS A 114 -2.91 -11.25 3.31
C CYS A 114 -1.87 -12.38 3.16
N HIS A 115 -1.87 -13.31 4.11
CA HIS A 115 -0.80 -14.30 4.30
C HIS A 115 -0.60 -15.36 3.20
N ASP A 116 -1.53 -15.51 2.25
CA ASP A 116 -1.50 -16.62 1.28
C ASP A 116 -0.78 -16.28 -0.04
N TRP A 117 -0.29 -15.04 -0.19
CA TRP A 117 0.30 -14.52 -1.43
C TRP A 117 1.73 -14.02 -1.26
#